data_AF-A0A502F6F7-F1
#
_entry.id   AF-A0A502F6F7-F1
#
_cell.length_a   1.000
_cell.length_b   1.000
_cell.length_c   1.000
_cell.angle_alpha   90.00
_cell.angle_beta   90.00
_cell.angle_gamma   90.00
#
_symmetry.space_group_name_H-M   'P 1'
#
loop_
_entity.id
_entity.type
_entity.pdbx_description
1 polymer ?
#
loop_
_entity_poly.entity_id
_entity_poly.type
_entity_poly.pdbx_seq_one_letter_code
_entity_poly.pdbx_strand_id
1 'polypeptide(L)'
;MYLVKENAVYIRERETQFTLKETITLKQPNNMIYEKEDYDWYMSVALEKVDKVTQNRHLLTAELILRYRWAIREGYNHELDKNLKNKYDHPRNQNTVSAIQAYIKRIENASDAEMKG
;
A
#
# COMPACT_ATOMS: atom_id res chain seq x y z
N MET A 1 -16.22 0.57 16.94
CA MET A 1 -15.48 0.69 15.67
C MET A 1 -16.47 0.71 14.52
N TYR A 2 -16.18 1.51 13.50
CA TYR A 2 -16.99 1.65 12.29
C TYR A 2 -16.30 0.90 11.15
N LEU A 3 -16.97 -0.11 10.59
CA LEU A 3 -16.46 -0.83 9.43
C LEU A 3 -16.45 0.11 8.21
N VAL A 4 -15.26 0.29 7.63
CA VAL A 4 -15.06 1.07 6.40
C VAL A 4 -15.16 0.14 5.19
N LYS A 5 -14.50 -1.01 5.26
CA LYS A 5 -14.46 -1.98 4.17
C LYS A 5 -13.98 -3.34 4.64
N GLU A 6 -14.54 -4.38 4.07
CA GLU A 6 -14.03 -5.75 4.21
C GLU A 6 -13.96 -6.42 2.84
N ASN A 7 -12.89 -7.17 2.60
CA ASN A 7 -12.77 -8.09 1.49
C ASN A 7 -11.96 -9.34 1.88
N ALA A 8 -11.60 -10.18 0.91
CA ALA A 8 -10.84 -11.41 1.15
C ALA A 8 -9.38 -11.18 1.62
N VAL A 9 -8.85 -9.98 1.47
CA VAL A 9 -7.45 -9.62 1.73
C VAL A 9 -7.30 -8.82 3.02
N TYR A 10 -8.25 -7.93 3.34
CA TYR A 10 -8.17 -7.08 4.52
C TYR A 10 -9.53 -6.64 5.06
N ILE A 11 -9.51 -6.11 6.29
CA ILE A 11 -10.60 -5.37 6.95
C ILE A 11 -10.06 -3.97 7.30
N ARG A 12 -10.87 -2.93 7.11
CA ARG A 12 -10.59 -1.56 7.52
C ARG A 12 -11.67 -1.08 8.46
N GLU A 13 -11.28 -0.56 9.62
CA GLU A 13 -12.18 -0.07 10.65
C GLU A 13 -11.69 1.27 11.19
N ARG A 14 -12.62 2.13 11.61
CA ARG A 14 -12.30 3.41 12.26
C ARG A 14 -12.77 3.41 13.71
N GLU A 15 -12.05 4.13 14.56
CA GLU A 15 -12.52 4.41 15.92
C GLU A 15 -13.80 5.26 15.88
N THR A 16 -13.82 6.32 15.07
CA THR A 16 -14.95 7.25 14.89
C THR A 16 -15.30 7.46 13.42
N GLN A 17 -16.50 7.93 13.11
CA GLN A 17 -16.96 8.09 11.72
C GLN A 17 -16.17 9.15 10.93
N PHE A 18 -15.68 10.20 11.61
CA PHE A 18 -15.09 11.39 11.00
C PHE A 18 -13.56 11.47 11.10
N THR A 19 -12.87 10.35 11.36
CA THR A 19 -11.39 10.27 11.32
C THR A 19 -10.92 9.53 10.06
N LEU A 20 -9.67 9.80 9.65
CA LEU A 20 -8.96 9.02 8.62
C LEU A 20 -8.03 7.97 9.25
N LYS A 21 -7.96 7.93 10.58
CA LYS A 21 -7.24 6.94 11.36
C LYS A 21 -7.99 5.62 11.30
N GLU A 22 -7.30 4.58 10.85
CA GLU A 22 -7.92 3.28 10.58
C GLU A 22 -7.07 2.16 11.15
N THR A 23 -7.74 1.21 11.80
CA THR A 23 -7.19 -0.11 12.08
C THR A 23 -7.41 -0.98 10.84
N ILE A 24 -6.32 -1.51 10.28
CA ILE A 24 -6.33 -2.33 9.07
C ILE A 24 -5.86 -3.73 9.44
N THR A 25 -6.76 -4.70 9.37
CA THR A 25 -6.43 -6.12 9.57
C THR A 25 -6.15 -6.77 8.22
N LEU A 26 -4.88 -7.03 7.92
CA LEU A 26 -4.43 -7.76 6.72
C LEU A 26 -4.53 -9.26 7.01
N LYS A 27 -5.29 -10.01 6.19
CA LYS A 27 -5.73 -11.37 6.51
C LYS A 27 -4.71 -12.48 6.20
N GLN A 28 -3.67 -12.19 5.41
CA GLN A 28 -2.78 -13.20 4.84
C GLN A 28 -1.30 -12.93 5.13
N PRO A 29 -0.46 -13.97 5.30
CA PRO A 29 -0.84 -15.37 5.51
C PRO A 29 -1.53 -15.60 6.87
N ASN A 30 -1.30 -14.69 7.82
CA ASN A 30 -1.98 -14.60 9.10
C ASN A 30 -2.52 -13.19 9.28
N ASN A 31 -3.44 -13.01 10.21
CA ASN A 31 -3.92 -11.68 10.57
C ASN A 31 -2.77 -10.81 11.09
N MET A 32 -2.56 -9.67 10.46
CA MET A 32 -1.63 -8.63 10.87
C MET A 32 -2.37 -7.31 10.99
N ILE A 33 -2.22 -6.65 12.13
CA ILE A 33 -2.85 -5.36 12.41
C ILE A 33 -1.89 -4.25 12.01
N TYR A 34 -2.41 -3.28 11.26
CA TYR A 34 -1.72 -2.05 10.89
C TYR A 34 -2.56 -0.85 11.31
N GLU A 35 -2.00 0.00 12.17
CA GLU A 35 -2.64 1.27 12.53
C GLU A 35 -2.22 2.34 11.52
N LYS A 36 -3.17 2.74 10.68
CA LYS A 36 -2.98 3.78 9.67
C LYS A 36 -3.30 5.13 10.31
N GLU A 37 -2.31 6.01 10.34
CA GLU A 37 -2.49 7.41 10.75
C GLU A 37 -3.22 8.25 9.67
N ASP A 38 -3.76 9.41 10.07
CA ASP A 38 -4.52 10.30 9.18
C ASP A 38 -3.72 10.70 7.92
N TYR A 39 -2.42 10.99 8.10
CA TYR A 39 -1.53 11.45 7.04
C TYR A 39 -0.98 10.32 6.15
N ASP A 40 -1.23 9.04 6.48
CA ASP A 40 -0.70 7.91 5.73
C ASP A 40 -1.55 7.58 4.49
N TRP A 41 -1.63 8.52 3.56
CA TRP A 41 -2.36 8.32 2.31
C TRP A 41 -1.72 7.25 1.42
N TYR A 42 -0.44 6.91 1.62
CA TYR A 42 0.26 5.84 0.90
C TYR A 42 -0.40 4.48 1.09
N MET A 43 -0.89 4.19 2.30
CA MET A 43 -1.63 2.96 2.57
C MET A 43 -2.96 2.93 1.82
N SER A 44 -3.68 4.05 1.76
CA SER A 44 -4.92 4.13 0.97
C SER A 44 -4.67 3.84 -0.51
N VAL A 45 -3.63 4.43 -1.09
CA VAL A 45 -3.21 4.17 -2.48
C VAL A 45 -2.83 2.70 -2.70
N ALA A 46 -2.09 2.10 -1.75
CA ALA A 46 -1.75 0.69 -1.80
C ALA A 46 -3.00 -0.20 -1.82
N LEU A 47 -3.96 0.04 -0.92
CA LEU A 47 -5.18 -0.76 -0.81
C LEU A 47 -6.12 -0.57 -2.01
N GLU A 48 -6.23 0.63 -2.56
CA GLU A 48 -6.97 0.89 -3.80
C GLU A 48 -6.39 0.11 -4.99
N LYS A 49 -5.07 -0.08 -5.02
CA LYS A 49 -4.43 -0.93 -6.03
C LYS A 49 -4.73 -2.41 -5.80
N VAL A 50 -4.60 -2.87 -4.56
CA VAL A 50 -4.91 -4.24 -4.11
C VAL A 50 -6.34 -4.63 -4.47
N ASP A 51 -7.29 -3.71 -4.31
CA ASP A 51 -8.69 -3.92 -4.66
C ASP A 51 -8.92 -4.17 -6.16
N LYS A 52 -8.06 -3.60 -7.01
CA LYS A 52 -8.13 -3.77 -8.47
C LYS A 52 -7.43 -5.03 -8.96
N VAL A 53 -6.71 -5.76 -8.10
CA VAL A 53 -6.07 -7.03 -8.46
C VAL A 53 -7.12 -8.15 -8.49
N THR A 54 -7.34 -8.73 -9.66
CA THR A 54 -8.32 -9.80 -9.86
C THR A 54 -7.70 -11.19 -9.90
N GLN A 55 -6.42 -11.29 -10.27
CA GLN A 55 -5.70 -12.56 -10.43
C GLN A 55 -4.71 -12.81 -9.28
N ASN A 56 -4.54 -14.08 -8.90
CA ASN A 56 -3.58 -14.51 -7.86
C ASN A 56 -3.69 -13.76 -6.53
N ARG A 57 -4.92 -13.40 -6.12
CA ARG A 57 -5.17 -12.60 -4.91
C ARG A 57 -4.65 -13.23 -3.61
N HIS A 58 -4.50 -14.56 -3.59
CA HIS A 58 -3.89 -15.29 -2.47
C HIS A 58 -2.39 -14.98 -2.25
N LEU A 59 -1.76 -14.27 -3.18
CA LEU A 59 -0.38 -13.78 -3.04
C LEU A 59 -0.32 -12.36 -2.47
N LEU A 60 -1.46 -11.70 -2.22
CA LEU A 60 -1.52 -10.37 -1.59
C LEU A 60 -1.36 -10.49 -0.08
N THR A 61 -0.16 -10.88 0.35
CA THR A 61 0.18 -11.02 1.76
C THR A 61 0.32 -9.67 2.44
N ALA A 62 0.21 -9.65 3.77
CA ALA A 62 0.44 -8.48 4.59
C ALA A 62 1.81 -7.85 4.30
N GLU A 63 2.86 -8.67 4.22
CA GLU A 63 4.21 -8.23 3.87
C GLU A 63 4.23 -7.54 2.50
N LEU A 64 3.62 -8.13 1.47
CA LEU A 64 3.62 -7.54 0.13
C LEU A 64 2.90 -6.18 0.12
N ILE A 65 1.77 -6.08 0.81
CA ILE A 65 0.98 -4.84 0.89
C ILE A 65 1.76 -3.76 1.65
N LEU A 66 2.41 -4.10 2.76
CA LEU A 66 3.23 -3.18 3.54
C LEU A 66 4.47 -2.72 2.78
N ARG A 67 5.14 -3.62 2.07
CA ARG A 67 6.25 -3.28 1.17
C ARG A 67 5.79 -2.40 0.02
N TYR A 68 4.60 -2.61 -0.52
CA TYR A 68 4.05 -1.74 -1.56
C TYR A 68 3.75 -0.34 -1.02
N ARG A 69 3.14 -0.24 0.16
CA ARG A 69 2.94 1.04 0.87
C ARG A 69 4.26 1.75 1.11
N TRP A 70 5.30 1.04 1.56
CA TRP A 70 6.64 1.59 1.73
C TRP A 70 7.20 2.10 0.39
N ALA A 71 7.10 1.32 -0.68
CA ALA A 71 7.61 1.73 -2.00
C ALA A 71 6.88 2.96 -2.57
N ILE A 72 5.59 3.13 -2.25
CA ILE A 72 4.84 4.36 -2.59
C ILE A 72 5.38 5.55 -1.79
N ARG A 73 5.60 5.38 -0.48
CA ARG A 73 6.18 6.43 0.38
C ARG A 73 7.55 6.87 -0.11
N GLU A 74 8.45 5.93 -0.37
CA GLU A 74 9.80 6.25 -0.87
C GLU A 74 9.73 6.88 -2.27
N GLY A 75 8.89 6.31 -3.14
CA GLY A 75 8.64 6.85 -4.48
C GLY A 75 8.22 8.32 -4.49
N TYR A 76 7.45 8.73 -3.48
CA TYR A 76 7.03 10.11 -3.30
C TYR A 76 8.09 10.96 -2.57
N ASN A 77 8.52 10.55 -1.37
CA ASN A 77 9.38 11.35 -0.50
C ASN A 77 10.76 11.64 -1.09
N HIS A 78 11.27 10.71 -1.90
CA HIS A 78 12.58 10.79 -2.54
C HIS A 78 12.46 11.03 -4.05
N GLU A 79 11.25 11.35 -4.55
CA GLU A 79 10.98 11.61 -5.97
C GLU A 79 11.39 10.46 -6.93
N LEU A 80 11.49 9.22 -6.42
CA LEU A 80 11.87 8.02 -7.20
C LEU A 80 10.78 7.54 -8.16
N ASP A 81 9.54 8.02 -8.00
CA ASP A 81 8.47 7.90 -8.99
C ASP A 81 7.92 9.27 -9.37
N LYS A 82 8.29 9.74 -10.56
CA LYS A 82 7.78 10.99 -11.16
C LYS A 82 6.26 11.09 -11.28
N ASN A 83 5.54 9.98 -11.16
CA ASN A 83 4.08 9.96 -11.20
C ASN A 83 3.45 10.23 -9.84
N LEU A 84 4.20 10.18 -8.74
CA LEU A 84 3.72 10.45 -7.38
C LEU A 84 4.13 11.88 -6.98
N LYS A 85 3.20 12.83 -7.05
CA LYS A 85 3.43 14.24 -6.71
C LYS A 85 2.54 14.73 -5.57
N ASN A 86 1.44 14.04 -5.31
CA ASN A 86 0.51 14.37 -4.24
C ASN A 86 -0.35 13.15 -3.87
N LYS A 87 -1.21 13.31 -2.85
CA LYS A 87 -2.06 12.25 -2.30
C LYS A 87 -3.12 11.66 -3.25
N TYR A 88 -3.36 12.29 -4.40
CA TYR A 88 -4.30 11.82 -5.41
C TYR A 88 -3.63 11.02 -6.52
N ASP A 89 -2.29 10.93 -6.50
CA ASP A 89 -1.53 10.18 -7.49
C ASP A 89 -1.36 8.71 -7.11
N HIS A 90 -1.18 7.88 -8.14
CA HIS A 90 -0.95 6.44 -7.99
C HIS A 90 0.25 5.99 -8.81
N PRO A 91 0.94 4.93 -8.38
CA PRO A 91 1.89 4.24 -9.23
C PRO A 91 1.22 3.74 -10.51
N ARG A 92 1.89 3.94 -11.64
CA ARG A 92 1.39 3.54 -12.98
C ARG A 92 1.70 2.08 -13.35
N ASN A 93 1.98 1.22 -12.37
CA ASN A 93 2.14 -0.22 -12.60
C ASN A 93 0.78 -0.88 -12.93
N GLN A 94 0.80 -2.07 -13.52
CA GLN A 94 -0.44 -2.84 -13.77
C GLN A 94 -1.08 -3.32 -12.46
N ASN A 95 -2.37 -3.67 -12.50
CA ASN A 95 -3.12 -4.18 -11.33
C ASN A 95 -2.93 -5.70 -11.18
N THR A 96 -1.67 -6.15 -11.11
CA THR A 96 -1.31 -7.56 -10.91
C THR A 96 -0.30 -7.68 -9.78
N VAL A 97 -0.25 -8.85 -9.13
CA VAL A 97 0.73 -9.13 -8.07
C VAL A 97 2.16 -8.96 -8.58
N SER A 98 2.47 -9.48 -9.76
CA SER A 98 3.81 -9.37 -10.37
C SER A 98 4.21 -7.93 -10.66
N ALA A 99 3.27 -7.08 -11.12
CA ALA A 99 3.54 -5.67 -11.35
C ALA A 99 3.71 -4.87 -10.05
N ILE A 100 3.03 -5.26 -8.96
CA ILE A 100 3.27 -4.70 -7.62
C ILE A 100 4.68 -5.06 -7.14
N GLN A 101 5.08 -6.34 -7.24
CA GLN A 101 6.42 -6.79 -6.88
C GLN A 101 7.52 -6.11 -7.70
N ALA A 102 7.31 -5.99 -9.02
CA ALA A 102 8.25 -5.29 -9.91
C ALA A 102 8.38 -3.80 -9.55
N TYR A 103 7.28 -3.15 -9.17
CA TYR A 103 7.31 -1.77 -8.70
C TYR A 103 8.13 -1.62 -7.42
N ILE A 104 7.90 -2.49 -6.43
CA ILE A 104 8.66 -2.50 -5.17
C ILE A 104 10.15 -2.62 -5.47
N LYS A 105 10.55 -3.62 -6.26
CA LYS A 105 11.96 -3.84 -6.61
C LYS A 105 12.60 -2.64 -7.33
N ARG A 106 11.85 -1.97 -8.21
CA ARG A 106 12.33 -0.75 -8.88
C ARG A 106 12.64 0.36 -7.88
N ILE A 107 11.77 0.56 -6.89
CA ILE A 107 11.96 1.58 -5.85
C ILE A 107 13.09 1.21 -4.90
N GLU A 108 13.18 -0.07 -4.48
CA GLU A 108 14.29 -0.56 -3.65
C GLU A 108 15.64 -0.30 -4.32
N ASN A 109 15.79 -0.68 -5.59
CA ASN A 109 17.02 -0.45 -6.34
C ASN A 109 17.37 1.04 -6.48
N ALA A 110 16.37 1.91 -6.62
CA ALA A 110 16.58 3.34 -6.75
C ALA A 110 16.98 3.97 -5.40
N SER A 111 16.32 3.57 -4.32
CA SER A 111 16.66 3.99 -2.95
C SER A 111 18.07 3.55 -2.54
N ASP A 112 18.44 2.30 -2.85
CA ASP A 112 19.79 1.78 -2.62
C ASP A 112 20.87 2.54 -3.41
N ALA A 113 20.53 3.05 -4.61
CA ALA A 113 21.44 3.84 -5.41
C ALA A 113 21.65 5.25 -4.81
N GLU A 114 20.61 5.87 -4.27
CA GLU A 114 20.71 7.15 -3.56
C GLU A 114 21.58 7.05 -2.30
N MET A 115 21.47 5.97 -1.52
CA MET A 115 22.26 5.82 -0.29
C MET A 115 23.76 5.59 -0.53
N LYS A 116 24.14 5.20 -1.76
CA LYS A 116 25.54 4.93 -2.15
C LYS A 116 26.21 6.12 -2.84
N GLY A 117 25.44 7.11 -3.30
CA GLY A 117 25.93 8.31 -3.98
C GLY A 117 26.22 9.44 -3.02
#